data_AF-A0A4Q1CLE7-F1
#
_entry.id   AF-A0A4Q1CLE7-F1
#
_cell.length_a   1.000
_cell.length_b   1.000
_cell.length_c   1.000
_cell.angle_alpha   90.00
_cell.angle_beta   90.00
_cell.angle_gamma   90.00
#
_symmetry.space_group_name_H-M   'P 1'
#
loop_
_entity.id
_entity.type
_entity.pdbx_description
1 polymer ?
#
loop_
_entity_poly.entity_id
_entity_poly.type
_entity_poly.pdbx_seq_one_letter_code
_entity_poly.pdbx_strand_id
1 'polypeptide(L)'
;MNSIKLQEAFLRIDILKQQGFSNDEILQRLLETGLSNDVAQQQFNEWKKIRNEKKRNSAFVYCGIGIFLLTTGFFFTLMLFNSNSNFNFALYGLTIIGLVLVFKGMIDLMS
;
A
#
# COMPACT_ATOMS: atom_id res chain seq x y z
N MET A 1 22.68 2.65 21.89
CA MET A 1 22.89 4.06 21.46
C MET A 1 22.75 4.26 19.95
N ASN A 2 23.05 3.27 19.10
CA ASN A 2 22.90 3.38 17.64
C ASN A 2 21.44 3.35 17.15
N SER A 3 20.55 2.56 17.77
CA SER A 3 19.14 2.43 17.37
C SER A 3 18.31 3.71 17.51
N ILE A 4 18.64 4.56 18.48
CA ILE A 4 17.92 5.82 18.74
C ILE A 4 18.26 6.84 17.64
N LYS A 5 19.55 6.96 17.27
CA LYS A 5 19.99 7.82 16.15
C LYS A 5 19.37 7.37 14.81
N LEU A 6 19.19 6.06 14.62
CA LEU A 6 18.56 5.53 13.41
C LEU A 6 17.06 5.86 13.38
N GLN A 7 16.33 5.74 14.50
CA GLN A 7 14.92 6.16 14.55
C GLN A 7 14.74 7.67 14.33
N GLU A 8 15.61 8.50 14.89
CA GLU A 8 15.59 9.95 14.65
C GLU A 8 15.91 10.29 13.19
N ALA A 9 16.85 9.58 12.55
CA ALA A 9 17.15 9.72 11.13
C ALA A 9 15.93 9.37 10.26
N PHE A 10 15.24 8.27 10.59
CA PHE A 10 14.00 7.87 9.93
C PHE A 10 12.90 8.93 10.02
N LEU A 11 12.69 9.50 11.21
CA LEU A 11 11.67 10.53 11.43
C LEU A 11 12.03 11.83 10.71
N ARG A 12 13.31 12.19 10.66
CA ARG A 12 13.81 13.33 9.86
C ARG A 12 13.59 13.14 8.37
N ILE A 13 13.85 11.94 7.82
CA ILE A 13 13.60 11.66 6.40
C ILE A 13 12.13 11.91 6.06
N ASP A 14 11.20 11.49 6.92
CA ASP A 14 9.77 11.68 6.68
C ASP A 14 9.38 13.16 6.68
N ILE A 15 9.85 13.93 7.68
CA ILE A 15 9.61 15.39 7.76
C ILE A 15 10.19 16.10 6.54
N LEU A 16 11.44 15.81 6.17
CA LEU A 16 12.09 16.44 5.01
C LEU A 16 11.36 16.10 3.70
N LYS A 17 10.83 14.88 3.58
CA LYS A 17 10.04 14.52 2.41
C LYS A 17 8.68 15.22 2.37
N GLN A 18 8.02 15.37 3.52
CA GLN A 18 6.77 16.13 3.63
C GLN A 18 6.97 17.61 3.31
N GLN A 19 8.16 18.15 3.61
CA GLN A 19 8.55 19.52 3.25
C GLN A 19 8.87 19.70 1.76
N GLY A 20 8.83 18.63 0.95
CA GLY A 20 9.05 18.70 -0.50
C GLY A 20 10.51 18.65 -0.93
N PHE A 21 11.45 18.36 -0.02
CA PHE A 21 12.86 18.23 -0.38
C PHE A 21 13.11 17.05 -1.34
N SER A 22 14.03 17.28 -2.27
CA SER A 22 14.53 16.28 -3.20
C SER A 22 15.32 15.20 -2.46
N ASN A 23 15.49 14.02 -3.08
CA ASN A 23 16.17 12.91 -2.43
C ASN A 23 17.64 13.23 -2.10
N ASP A 24 18.28 14.04 -2.95
CA ASP A 24 19.68 14.43 -2.79
C ASP A 24 19.85 15.41 -1.62
N GLU A 25 18.90 16.33 -1.43
CA GLU A 25 18.88 17.25 -0.28
C GLU A 25 18.64 16.53 1.05
N ILE A 26 17.80 15.48 1.05
CA ILE A 26 17.56 14.65 2.23
C ILE A 26 18.84 13.93 2.64
N LEU A 27 19.56 13.35 1.68
CA LEU A 27 20.85 12.70 1.92
C LEU A 27 21.89 13.69 2.44
N GLN A 28 21.97 14.89 1.85
CA GLN A 28 22.90 15.92 2.30
C GLN A 28 22.64 16.35 3.75
N ARG A 29 21.37 16.53 4.14
CA ARG A 29 21.00 16.88 5.54
C ARG A 29 21.24 15.74 6.53
N LEU A 30 21.18 14.48 6.07
CA LEU A 30 21.57 13.32 6.88
C LEU A 30 23.09 13.24 7.09
N LEU A 31 23.88 13.64 6.09
CA LEU A 31 25.34 13.75 6.21
C LEU A 31 25.74 14.88 7.18
N GLU A 32 25.05 16.02 7.12
CA GLU A 32 25.25 17.16 8.03
C GLU A 32 24.96 16.82 9.51
N THR A 33 24.21 15.74 9.77
CA THR A 33 23.95 15.26 11.13
C THR A 33 25.09 14.42 11.71
N GLY A 34 26.20 14.28 10.97
CA GLY A 34 27.38 13.53 11.39
C GLY A 34 27.25 12.02 11.19
N LEU A 35 26.31 11.56 10.36
CA LEU A 35 26.29 10.17 9.89
C LEU A 35 27.30 9.99 8.75
N SER A 36 27.95 8.82 8.70
CA SER A 36 28.76 8.45 7.55
C SER A 36 27.90 8.25 6.32
N ASN A 37 28.49 8.45 5.14
CA ASN A 37 27.79 8.37 3.87
C ASN A 37 27.11 7.01 3.66
N ASP A 38 27.80 5.92 3.96
CA ASP A 38 27.23 4.57 3.88
C ASP A 38 26.00 4.39 4.76
N VAL A 39 26.01 4.91 5.99
CA VAL A 39 24.90 4.74 6.94
C VAL A 39 23.72 5.64 6.56
N ALA A 40 23.96 6.86 6.10
CA ALA A 40 22.91 7.76 5.61
C ALA A 40 22.19 7.18 4.38
N GLN A 41 22.96 6.65 3.41
CA GLN A 41 22.45 6.02 2.22
C GLN A 41 21.66 4.74 2.55
N GLN A 42 22.18 3.91 3.45
CA GLN A 42 21.51 2.69 3.89
C GLN A 42 20.18 3.01 4.58
N GLN A 43 20.14 4.01 5.46
CA GLN A 43 18.92 4.44 6.13
C GLN A 43 17.88 5.01 5.17
N PHE A 44 18.31 5.81 4.20
CA PHE A 44 17.42 6.33 3.17
C PHE A 44 16.82 5.21 2.31
N ASN A 45 17.63 4.22 1.93
CA ASN A 45 17.18 3.06 1.17
C ASN A 45 16.22 2.18 1.97
N GLU A 46 16.50 1.93 3.24
CA GLU A 46 15.59 1.22 4.16
C GLU A 46 14.26 1.97 4.30
N TRP A 47 14.28 3.30 4.46
CA TRP A 47 13.06 4.10 4.49
C TRP A 47 12.24 3.97 3.20
N LYS A 48 12.90 4.05 2.04
CA LYS A 48 12.23 3.90 0.73
C LYS A 48 11.60 2.52 0.59
N LYS A 49 12.30 1.48 1.04
CA LYS A 49 11.81 0.09 1.04
C LYS A 49 10.59 -0.07 1.92
N ILE A 50 10.64 0.38 3.18
CA ILE A 50 9.52 0.30 4.12
C ILE A 50 8.30 1.08 3.60
N ARG A 51 8.51 2.26 3.00
CA ARG A 51 7.44 3.06 2.40
C ARG A 51 6.77 2.32 1.25
N ASN A 52 7.55 1.74 0.33
CA ASN A 52 7.02 0.96 -0.78
C ASN A 52 6.31 -0.32 -0.30
N GLU A 53 6.84 -0.99 0.72
CA GLU A 53 6.20 -2.18 1.31
C GLU A 53 4.87 -1.83 1.96
N LYS A 54 4.77 -0.72 2.70
CA LYS A 54 3.50 -0.24 3.28
C LYS A 54 2.45 0.08 2.21
N LYS A 55 2.87 0.74 1.12
CA LYS A 55 1.98 1.03 -0.02
C LYS A 55 1.48 -0.28 -0.65
N ARG A 56 2.40 -1.22 -0.93
CA ARG A 56 2.07 -2.52 -1.52
C ARG A 56 1.16 -3.35 -0.62
N ASN A 57 1.37 -3.36 0.70
CA ASN A 57 0.47 -4.06 1.63
C ASN A 57 -0.93 -3.48 1.63
N SER A 58 -1.07 -2.14 1.58
CA SER A 58 -2.38 -1.50 1.51
C SER A 58 -3.12 -1.89 0.21
N ALA A 59 -2.42 -1.88 -0.93
CA ALA A 59 -2.96 -2.35 -2.20
C ALA A 59 -3.37 -3.83 -2.17
N PHE A 60 -2.56 -4.68 -1.51
CA PHE A 60 -2.86 -6.10 -1.35
C PHE A 60 -4.13 -6.33 -0.51
N VAL A 61 -4.35 -5.53 0.53
CA VAL A 61 -5.58 -5.58 1.34
C VAL A 61 -6.80 -5.23 0.48
N TYR A 62 -6.75 -4.16 -0.32
CA TYR A 62 -7.85 -3.82 -1.23
C TYR A 62 -8.14 -4.91 -2.26
N CYS A 63 -7.08 -5.51 -2.82
CA CYS A 63 -7.21 -6.61 -3.77
C CYS A 63 -7.86 -7.85 -3.10
N GLY A 64 -7.42 -8.20 -1.89
CA GLY A 64 -7.98 -9.29 -1.10
C GLY A 64 -9.47 -9.09 -0.77
N ILE A 65 -9.86 -7.88 -0.38
CA ILE A 65 -11.28 -7.53 -0.14
C ILE A 65 -12.10 -7.69 -1.42
N GLY A 66 -11.59 -7.23 -2.56
CA GLY A 66 -12.26 -7.37 -3.87
C GLY A 66 -12.48 -8.82 -4.26
N ILE A 67 -11.47 -9.68 -4.12
CA ILE A 67 -11.57 -11.12 -4.38
C ILE A 67 -12.60 -11.76 -3.45
N PHE A 68 -12.56 -11.45 -2.15
CA PHE A 68 -13.51 -11.99 -1.17
C PHE A 68 -14.96 -11.61 -1.50
N LEU A 69 -15.19 -10.36 -1.92
CA LEU A 69 -16.50 -9.88 -2.37
C LEU A 69 -16.99 -10.64 -3.61
N LEU A 70 -16.11 -10.87 -4.60
CA LEU A 70 -16.44 -11.64 -5.80
C LEU A 70 -16.77 -13.10 -5.47
N THR A 71 -15.96 -13.76 -4.62
CA THR A 71 -16.22 -15.15 -4.19
C THR A 71 -17.53 -15.26 -3.42
N THR A 72 -17.80 -14.31 -2.51
CA THR A 72 -19.05 -14.29 -1.73
C THR A 72 -20.27 -14.03 -2.62
N GLY A 73 -20.16 -13.11 -3.59
CA GLY A 73 -21.22 -12.84 -4.56
C GLY A 73 -21.51 -14.03 -5.47
N PHE A 74 -20.47 -14.76 -5.87
CA PHE A 74 -20.62 -16.01 -6.62
C PHE A 74 -21.36 -17.07 -5.78
N PHE A 75 -21.00 -17.22 -4.50
CA PHE A 75 -21.66 -18.17 -3.60
C PHE A 75 -23.14 -17.82 -3.36
N PHE A 76 -23.45 -16.54 -3.19
CA PHE A 76 -24.83 -16.04 -3.09
C PHE A 76 -25.65 -16.32 -4.35
N THR A 77 -25.03 -16.13 -5.52
CA THR A 77 -25.68 -16.41 -6.81
C THR A 77 -26.04 -17.89 -6.94
N LEU A 78 -25.15 -18.80 -6.54
CA LEU A 78 -25.43 -20.25 -6.54
C LEU A 78 -26.58 -20.62 -5.59
N MET A 79 -26.64 -20.00 -4.41
CA MET A 79 -27.71 -20.26 -3.44
C MET A 79 -29.07 -19.73 -3.95
N LEU A 80 -29.09 -18.55 -4.57
CA LEU A 80 -30.30 -17.97 -5.16
C LEU A 80 -30.78 -18.72 -6.41
N PHE A 81 -29.86 -19.24 -7.22
CA PHE A 81 -30.18 -20.08 -8.38
C PHE A 81 -30.98 -21.31 -7.96
N ASN A 82 -30.60 -21.94 -6.84
CA ASN A 82 -31.36 -23.07 -6.28
C ASN A 82 -32.74 -22.68 -5.74
N SER A 83 -32.98 -21.41 -5.42
CA SER A 83 -34.28 -20.90 -4.94
C SER A 83 -35.18 -20.32 -6.04
N ASN A 84 -34.78 -20.38 -7.32
CA ASN A 84 -35.55 -19.87 -8.47
C ASN A 84 -35.96 -18.38 -8.33
N SER A 85 -35.15 -17.61 -7.59
CA SER A 85 -35.36 -16.18 -7.32
C SER A 85 -34.57 -15.32 -8.30
N ASN A 86 -34.98 -14.07 -8.52
CA ASN A 86 -34.31 -13.12 -9.41
C ASN A 86 -32.87 -12.82 -8.95
N PHE A 87 -31.90 -13.58 -9.47
CA PHE A 87 -30.47 -13.50 -9.12
C PHE A 87 -29.72 -12.38 -9.88
N ASN A 88 -30.36 -11.69 -10.82
CA ASN A 88 -29.74 -10.64 -11.63
C ASN A 88 -29.08 -9.53 -10.79
N PHE A 89 -29.66 -9.17 -9.65
CA PHE A 89 -29.07 -8.15 -8.78
C PHE A 89 -27.77 -8.61 -8.11
N ALA A 90 -27.75 -9.84 -7.58
CA ALA A 90 -26.55 -10.43 -6.99
C ALA A 90 -25.48 -10.71 -8.05
N LEU A 91 -25.89 -11.15 -9.24
CA LEU A 91 -24.98 -11.46 -10.33
C LEU A 91 -24.32 -10.20 -10.91
N TYR A 92 -25.09 -9.16 -11.25
CA TYR A 92 -24.54 -7.96 -11.92
C TYR A 92 -24.08 -6.87 -10.95
N GLY A 93 -24.81 -6.63 -9.85
CA GLY A 93 -24.44 -5.58 -8.89
C GLY A 93 -23.16 -5.91 -8.12
N LEU A 94 -23.10 -7.14 -7.60
CA LEU A 94 -21.99 -7.59 -6.76
C LEU A 94 -20.71 -7.85 -7.57
N THR A 95 -20.83 -8.30 -8.83
CA THR A 95 -19.67 -8.44 -9.73
C THR A 95 -19.12 -7.10 -10.17
N ILE A 96 -19.94 -6.10 -10.51
CA ILE A 96 -19.46 -4.77 -10.89
C ILE A 96 -18.73 -4.12 -9.71
N ILE A 97 -19.29 -4.19 -8.49
CA ILE A 97 -18.64 -3.65 -7.28
C ILE A 97 -17.31 -4.37 -7.00
N GLY A 98 -17.30 -5.70 -7.07
CA GLY A 98 -16.09 -6.50 -6.88
C GLY A 98 -15.01 -6.19 -7.92
N LEU A 99 -15.40 -6.03 -9.20
CA LEU A 99 -14.49 -5.71 -10.29
C LEU A 99 -13.87 -4.32 -10.10
N VAL A 100 -14.67 -3.30 -9.75
CA VAL A 100 -14.17 -1.94 -9.47
C VAL A 100 -13.17 -1.95 -8.29
N LEU A 101 -13.44 -2.73 -7.24
CA LEU A 101 -12.53 -2.87 -6.10
C LEU A 101 -11.21 -3.54 -6.48
N VAL A 102 -11.24 -4.59 -7.29
CA VAL A 102 -10.02 -5.26 -7.79
C VAL A 102 -9.22 -4.34 -8.69
N PHE A 103 -9.88 -3.64 -9.63
CA PHE A 103 -9.21 -2.66 -10.51
C PHE A 103 -8.58 -1.53 -9.70
N LYS A 104 -9.27 -1.00 -8.69
CA LYS A 104 -8.70 0.01 -7.78
C LYS A 104 -7.49 -0.53 -7.02
N GLY A 105 -7.57 -1.76 -6.50
CA GLY A 105 -6.44 -2.41 -5.84
C GLY A 105 -5.23 -2.64 -6.76
N MET A 106 -5.47 -2.99 -8.03
CA MET A 106 -4.41 -3.15 -9.03
C MET A 106 -3.73 -1.82 -9.39
N ILE A 107 -4.50 -0.74 -9.57
CA ILE A 107 -3.95 0.59 -9.87
C ILE A 107 -3.06 1.06 -8.71
N ASP A 108 -3.49 0.85 -7.47
CA ASP A 108 -2.72 1.23 -6.28
C ASP A 108 -1.47 0.36 -6.07
N LEU A 109 -1.45 -0.86 -6.63
CA LEU A 109 -0.28 -1.75 -6.63
C LEU A 109 0.75 -1.34 -7.69
N MET A 110 0.28 -0.85 -8.85
CA MET A 110 1.12 -0.45 -9.97
C MET A 110 1.66 1.00 -9.83
N SER A 111 0.94 1.88 -9.13
CA SER A 111 1.36 3.25 -8.84
C SER A 111 2.41 3.30 -7.72
#